data_AF-A0A396P1C8-F1
#
_entry.id   AF-A0A396P1C8-F1
#
_cell.length_a   1.000
_cell.length_b   1.000
_cell.length_c   1.000
_cell.angle_alpha   90.00
_cell.angle_beta   90.00
_cell.angle_gamma   90.00
#
_symmetry.space_group_name_H-M   'P 1'
#
loop_
_entity.id
_entity.type
_entity.pdbx_description
1 polymer ?
#
loop_
_entity_poly.entity_id
_entity_poly.type
_entity_poly.pdbx_seq_one_letter_code
_entity_poly.pdbx_strand_id
1 'polypeptide(L)'
;MKREDIKKIFPDATEEQLKGLLDINTADIGKAKGELEAVKADLEKANGTLREYETTIADMKKSAEGNEDFKKKFEELEQRIADEKAEAEKKAKEEAEEAEYANRFKTVVGEQKWRDALTEKAVYAEFKTALQDEANKGKGDKDILTALTQDKEYFAKDPARVPAFSRGTGFAGGEVDDAAVRAAMGLSPKKD
;
A
#
# COMPACT_ATOMS: atom_id res chain seq x y z
N MET A 1 65.38 49.42 24.63
CA MET A 1 66.30 49.97 25.65
C MET A 1 66.71 51.37 25.22
N LYS A 2 66.88 52.35 26.12
CA LYS A 2 67.29 53.71 25.75
C LYS A 2 68.74 54.00 26.12
N ARG A 3 69.35 54.99 25.47
CA ARG A 3 70.74 55.43 25.72
C ARG A 3 70.98 55.78 27.19
N GLU A 4 69.99 56.42 27.81
CA GLU A 4 69.98 56.80 29.23
C GLU A 4 70.01 55.57 30.16
N ASP A 5 69.34 54.48 29.78
CA ASP A 5 69.32 53.24 30.57
C ASP A 5 70.68 52.55 30.53
N ILE A 6 71.37 52.62 29.40
CA ILE A 6 72.71 52.03 29.23
C ILE A 6 73.74 52.82 30.03
N LYS A 7 73.70 54.17 30.01
CA LYS A 7 74.61 55.03 30.79
C LYS A 7 74.44 54.86 32.31
N LYS A 8 73.27 54.45 32.79
CA LYS A 8 73.06 54.12 34.22
C LYS A 8 73.80 52.86 34.67
N ILE A 9 74.04 51.91 33.75
CA ILE A 9 74.67 50.62 34.03
C ILE A 9 76.17 50.65 33.66
N PHE A 10 76.52 51.37 32.60
CA PHE A 10 77.89 51.58 32.12
C PHE A 10 78.14 53.08 31.89
N PRO A 11 78.55 53.83 32.94
CA PRO A 11 78.70 55.29 32.87
C PRO A 11 79.79 55.76 31.89
N ASP A 12 80.88 54.98 31.77
CA ASP A 12 82.06 55.32 30.96
C ASP A 12 81.97 54.83 29.50
N ALA A 13 80.82 54.28 29.09
CA ALA A 13 80.63 53.80 27.72
C ALA A 13 80.76 54.94 26.69
N THR A 14 81.59 54.74 25.68
CA THR A 14 81.79 55.75 24.63
C THR A 14 80.55 55.90 23.75
N GLU A 15 80.40 57.05 23.10
CA GLU A 15 79.25 57.33 22.24
C GLU A 15 79.13 56.33 21.07
N GLU A 16 80.26 55.78 20.61
CA GLU A 16 80.34 54.72 19.58
C GLU A 16 79.89 53.36 20.13
N GLN A 17 80.30 52.99 21.35
CA GLN A 17 79.85 51.75 22.00
C GLN A 17 78.34 51.78 22.28
N LEU A 18 77.82 52.93 22.74
CA LEU A 18 76.39 53.14 22.95
C LEU A 18 75.61 53.04 21.64
N LYS A 19 76.13 53.60 20.55
CA LYS A 19 75.50 53.50 19.23
C LYS A 19 75.47 52.05 18.74
N GLY A 20 76.59 51.32 18.82
CA GLY A 20 76.67 49.92 18.41
C GLY A 20 75.68 49.01 19.17
N LEU A 21 75.55 49.19 20.49
CA LEU A 21 74.62 48.42 21.30
C LEU A 21 73.15 48.70 20.94
N LEU A 22 72.80 49.98 20.73
CA LEU A 22 71.46 50.39 20.33
C LEU A 22 71.12 49.91 18.91
N ASP A 23 72.08 49.92 17.99
CA ASP A 23 71.91 49.41 16.63
C ASP A 23 71.63 47.89 16.65
N ILE A 24 72.39 47.11 17.43
CA ILE A 24 72.14 45.66 17.63
C ILE A 24 70.77 45.43 18.26
N ASN A 25 70.43 46.16 19.33
CA ASN A 25 69.13 46.03 19.99
C ASN A 25 67.97 46.36 19.04
N THR A 26 68.13 47.37 18.19
CA THR A 26 67.13 47.75 17.18
C THR A 26 66.98 46.66 16.13
N ALA A 27 68.08 46.08 15.67
CA ALA A 27 68.07 44.97 14.72
C ALA A 27 67.40 43.70 15.30
N ASP A 28 67.74 43.32 16.54
CA ASP A 28 67.17 42.16 17.22
C ASP A 28 65.68 42.33 17.49
N ILE A 29 65.25 43.51 17.97
CA ILE A 29 63.83 43.82 18.15
C ILE A 29 63.10 43.80 16.80
N GLY A 30 63.73 44.28 15.73
CA GLY A 30 63.19 44.22 14.37
C GLY A 30 62.94 42.78 13.92
N LYS A 31 63.92 41.90 14.11
CA LYS A 31 63.78 40.46 13.80
C LYS A 31 62.69 39.79 14.64
N ALA A 32 62.70 39.99 15.96
CA ALA A 32 61.72 39.39 16.86
C ALA A 32 60.28 39.85 16.54
N LYS A 33 60.09 41.11 16.15
CA LYS A 33 58.78 41.60 15.66
C LYS A 33 58.39 40.95 14.34
N GLY A 34 59.33 40.80 13.41
CA GLY A 34 59.08 40.10 12.13
C GLY A 34 58.65 38.65 12.34
N GLU A 35 59.33 37.93 13.23
CA GLU A 35 58.98 36.55 13.61
C GLU A 35 57.62 36.49 14.31
N LEU A 36 57.32 37.42 15.22
CA LEU A 36 56.02 37.49 15.89
C LEU A 36 54.87 37.70 14.89
N GLU A 37 55.03 38.60 13.93
CA GLU A 37 54.01 38.85 12.91
C GLU A 37 53.86 37.65 11.96
N ALA A 38 54.95 36.95 11.63
CA ALA A 38 54.89 35.70 10.87
C ALA A 38 54.11 34.61 11.64
N VAL A 39 54.42 34.41 12.92
CA VAL A 39 53.74 33.43 13.78
C VAL A 39 52.25 33.77 13.93
N LYS A 40 51.88 35.05 14.07
CA LYS A 40 50.48 35.47 14.11
C LYS A 40 49.76 35.14 12.80
N ALA A 41 50.38 35.45 11.66
CA ALA A 41 49.80 35.15 10.34
C ALA A 41 49.60 33.64 10.15
N ASP A 42 50.55 32.82 10.59
CA ASP A 42 50.43 31.36 10.52
C ASP A 42 49.36 30.82 11.47
N LEU A 43 49.21 31.41 12.66
CA LEU A 43 48.16 31.07 13.62
C LEU A 43 46.76 31.42 13.08
N GLU A 44 46.60 32.57 12.42
CA GLU A 44 45.35 32.95 11.76
C GLU A 44 45.00 31.98 10.63
N LYS A 45 45.98 31.61 9.80
CA LYS A 45 45.78 30.61 8.73
C LYS A 45 45.37 29.25 9.32
N ALA A 46 46.08 28.76 10.33
CA ALA A 46 45.78 27.48 10.97
C ALA A 46 44.36 27.45 11.57
N ASN A 47 43.95 28.54 12.22
CA ASN A 47 42.58 28.67 12.73
C ASN A 47 41.53 28.71 11.62
N GLY A 48 41.85 29.32 10.47
CA GLY A 48 41.00 29.28 9.28
C GLY A 48 40.80 27.85 8.78
N THR A 49 41.89 27.11 8.60
CA THR A 49 41.85 25.71 8.15
C THR A 49 41.11 24.80 9.14
N LEU A 50 41.25 25.01 10.45
CA LEU A 50 40.50 24.25 11.45
C LEU A 50 38.99 24.45 11.31
N ARG A 51 38.52 25.68 11.09
CA ARG A 51 37.09 25.95 10.87
C ARG A 51 36.56 25.32 9.58
N GLU A 52 37.37 25.30 8.52
CA GLU A 52 37.02 24.61 7.27
C GLU A 52 36.85 23.10 7.48
N TYR A 53 37.78 22.48 8.22
CA TYR A 53 37.67 21.06 8.58
C TYR A 53 36.48 20.76 9.49
N GLU A 54 36.21 21.58 10.50
CA GLU A 54 35.02 21.44 11.35
C GLU A 54 33.72 21.50 10.53
N THR A 55 33.64 22.44 9.58
CA THR A 55 32.48 22.58 8.68
C THR A 55 32.34 21.35 7.78
N THR A 56 33.44 20.90 7.17
CA THR A 56 33.45 19.72 6.30
C THR A 56 33.02 18.46 7.05
N ILE A 57 33.51 18.27 8.28
CA ILE A 57 33.13 17.14 9.13
C ILE A 57 31.63 17.21 9.49
N ALA A 58 31.11 18.40 9.80
CA ALA A 58 29.68 18.58 10.08
C ALA A 58 28.82 18.24 8.86
N ASP A 59 29.22 18.65 7.66
CA ASP A 59 28.52 18.34 6.40
C ASP A 59 28.60 16.85 6.05
N MET A 60 29.74 16.20 6.27
CA MET A 60 29.90 14.75 6.10
C MET A 60 29.01 13.98 7.08
N LYS A 61 28.89 14.42 8.34
CA LYS A 61 28.00 13.80 9.33
C LYS A 61 26.53 13.92 8.94
N LYS A 62 26.07 15.11 8.52
CA LYS A 62 24.70 15.29 8.01
C LYS A 62 24.41 14.42 6.79
N SER A 63 25.39 14.28 5.89
CA SER A 63 25.25 13.43 4.71
C SER A 63 25.20 11.94 5.07
N ALA A 64 25.92 11.51 6.11
CA ALA A 64 25.90 10.14 6.61
C ALA A 64 24.57 9.77 7.30
N GLU A 65 23.96 10.69 8.06
CA GLU A 65 22.62 10.50 8.66
C GLU A 65 21.55 10.20 7.59
N GLY A 66 21.62 10.91 6.45
CA GLY A 66 20.73 10.61 5.30
C GLY A 66 20.91 9.20 4.74
N ASN A 67 22.10 8.60 4.86
CA ASN A 67 22.40 7.27 4.31
C ASN A 67 21.77 6.13 5.14
N GLU A 68 21.67 6.28 6.47
CA GLU A 68 20.91 5.34 7.31
C GLU A 68 19.41 5.39 7.02
N ASP A 69 18.87 6.58 6.77
CA ASP A 69 17.48 6.77 6.36
C ASP A 69 17.18 6.17 4.97
N PHE A 70 18.12 6.27 4.03
CA PHE A 70 17.99 5.61 2.73
C PHE A 70 18.00 4.08 2.85
N LYS A 71 18.86 3.53 3.70
CA LYS A 71 18.91 2.08 3.93
C LYS A 71 17.59 1.56 4.52
N LYS A 72 17.04 2.26 5.53
CA LYS A 72 15.72 1.91 6.11
C LYS A 72 14.60 1.99 5.08
N LYS A 73 14.54 3.06 4.28
CA LYS A 73 13.53 3.21 3.23
C LYS A 73 13.65 2.13 2.15
N PHE A 74 14.86 1.69 1.84
CA PHE A 74 15.10 0.61 0.88
C PHE A 74 14.60 -0.74 1.42
N GLU A 75 14.96 -1.08 2.67
CA GLU A 75 14.47 -2.29 3.34
C GLU A 75 12.94 -2.30 3.47
N GLU A 76 12.32 -1.16 3.80
CA GLU A 76 10.86 -1.00 3.87
C GLU A 76 10.19 -1.18 2.49
N LEU A 77 10.80 -0.64 1.42
CA LEU A 77 10.30 -0.83 0.06
C LEU A 77 10.43 -2.28 -0.40
N GLU A 78 11.53 -2.97 -0.09
CA GLU A 78 11.70 -4.40 -0.40
C GLU A 78 10.63 -5.24 0.31
N GLN A 79 10.35 -4.97 1.59
CA GLN A 79 9.26 -5.63 2.32
C GLN A 79 7.89 -5.38 1.68
N ARG A 80 7.55 -4.12 1.36
CA ARG A 80 6.26 -3.81 0.74
C ARG A 80 6.07 -4.49 -0.62
N ILE A 81 7.12 -4.56 -1.43
CA ILE A 81 7.08 -5.29 -2.72
C ILE A 81 6.87 -6.78 -2.50
N ALA A 82 7.53 -7.38 -1.50
CA ALA A 82 7.36 -8.79 -1.18
C ALA A 82 5.93 -9.10 -0.70
N ASP A 83 5.38 -8.26 0.19
CA ASP A 83 4.02 -8.41 0.72
C ASP A 83 2.97 -8.23 -0.38
N GLU A 84 3.09 -7.20 -1.21
CA GLU A 84 2.16 -6.93 -2.32
C GLU A 84 2.17 -8.06 -3.36
N LYS A 85 3.35 -8.62 -3.65
CA LYS A 85 3.47 -9.77 -4.55
C LYS A 85 2.83 -11.02 -3.96
N ALA A 86 3.00 -11.28 -2.66
CA ALA A 86 2.38 -12.40 -1.98
C ALA A 86 0.85 -12.25 -1.94
N GLU A 87 0.34 -11.04 -1.70
CA GLU A 87 -1.10 -10.74 -1.73
C GLU A 87 -1.67 -10.90 -3.14
N ALA A 88 -0.99 -10.39 -4.17
CA ALA A 88 -1.39 -10.56 -5.56
C ALA A 88 -1.40 -12.02 -5.99
N GLU A 89 -0.40 -12.82 -5.61
CA GLU A 89 -0.36 -14.25 -5.91
C GLU A 89 -1.47 -15.01 -5.18
N LYS A 90 -1.73 -14.67 -3.91
CA LYS A 90 -2.82 -15.25 -3.13
C LYS A 90 -4.17 -14.92 -3.76
N LYS A 91 -4.40 -13.66 -4.13
CA LYS A 91 -5.62 -13.21 -4.78
C LYS A 91 -5.81 -13.88 -6.15
N ALA A 92 -4.75 -14.02 -6.95
CA ALA A 92 -4.82 -14.73 -8.22
C ALA A 92 -5.15 -16.22 -8.05
N LYS A 93 -4.60 -16.88 -7.02
CA LYS A 93 -4.96 -18.27 -6.68
C LYS A 93 -6.41 -18.38 -6.22
N GLU A 94 -6.85 -17.49 -5.34
CA GLU A 94 -8.24 -17.46 -4.87
C GLU A 94 -9.22 -17.18 -6.02
N GLU A 95 -8.91 -16.25 -6.92
CA GLU A 95 -9.71 -15.97 -8.11
C GLU A 95 -9.74 -17.15 -9.10
N ALA A 96 -8.61 -17.84 -9.29
CA ALA A 96 -8.54 -19.02 -10.15
C ALA A 96 -9.34 -20.20 -9.57
N GLU A 97 -9.22 -20.46 -8.27
CA GLU A 97 -10.02 -21.47 -7.57
C GLU A 97 -11.52 -21.12 -7.60
N GLU A 98 -11.86 -19.86 -7.34
CA GLU A 98 -13.24 -19.38 -7.40
C GLU A 98 -13.83 -19.52 -8.81
N ALA A 99 -13.06 -19.22 -9.85
CA ALA A 99 -13.47 -19.44 -11.23
C ALA A 99 -13.69 -20.92 -11.54
N GLU A 100 -12.86 -21.82 -11.01
CA GLU A 100 -13.03 -23.27 -11.16
C GLU A 100 -14.34 -23.75 -10.50
N TYR A 101 -14.57 -23.37 -9.22
CA TYR A 101 -15.79 -23.73 -8.50
C TYR A 101 -17.04 -23.17 -9.20
N ALA A 102 -17.00 -21.91 -9.66
CA ALA A 102 -18.10 -21.29 -10.37
C ALA A 102 -18.41 -22.02 -11.69
N ASN A 103 -17.39 -22.43 -12.44
CA ASN A 103 -17.58 -23.18 -13.69
C ASN A 103 -18.16 -24.57 -13.44
N ARG A 104 -17.66 -25.29 -12.44
CA ARG A 104 -18.20 -26.60 -12.03
C ARG A 104 -19.66 -26.48 -11.63
N PHE A 105 -19.98 -25.51 -10.78
CA PHE A 105 -21.35 -25.23 -10.34
C PHE A 105 -22.29 -24.90 -11.51
N LYS A 106 -21.91 -23.95 -12.38
CA LYS A 106 -22.72 -23.61 -13.57
C LYS A 106 -22.95 -24.83 -14.48
N THR A 107 -21.93 -25.67 -14.65
CA THR A 107 -22.02 -26.89 -15.46
C THR A 107 -23.04 -27.88 -14.88
N VAL A 108 -23.06 -28.06 -13.56
CA VAL A 108 -24.00 -29.01 -12.93
C VAL A 108 -25.41 -28.47 -12.76
N VAL A 109 -25.57 -27.15 -12.61
CA VAL A 109 -26.88 -26.47 -12.62
C VAL A 109 -27.51 -26.56 -14.02
N GLY A 110 -26.71 -26.40 -15.08
CA GLY A 110 -27.16 -26.51 -16.45
C GLY A 110 -28.26 -25.50 -16.79
N GLU A 111 -29.39 -25.98 -17.32
CA GLU A 111 -30.52 -25.14 -17.75
C GLU A 111 -31.51 -24.81 -16.61
N GLN A 112 -31.28 -25.32 -15.39
CA GLN A 112 -32.18 -25.07 -14.27
C GLN A 112 -32.14 -23.59 -13.85
N LYS A 113 -33.32 -22.98 -13.71
CA LYS A 113 -33.44 -21.60 -13.25
C LYS A 113 -33.66 -21.57 -11.75
N TRP A 114 -32.87 -20.77 -11.04
CA TRP A 114 -33.06 -20.53 -9.61
C TRP A 114 -34.33 -19.72 -9.35
N ARG A 115 -34.96 -19.94 -8.18
CA ARG A 115 -36.12 -19.17 -7.72
C ARG A 115 -35.77 -17.70 -7.50
N ASP A 116 -34.57 -17.44 -6.96
CA ASP A 116 -34.01 -16.11 -6.77
C ASP A 116 -32.47 -16.16 -6.66
N ALA A 117 -31.82 -15.01 -6.84
CA ALA A 117 -30.37 -14.89 -6.83
C ALA A 117 -29.72 -15.10 -5.46
N LEU A 118 -30.46 -14.93 -4.35
CA LEU A 118 -29.92 -15.22 -3.01
C LEU A 118 -29.83 -16.74 -2.79
N THR A 119 -30.84 -17.48 -3.26
CA THR A 119 -30.85 -18.94 -3.24
C THR A 119 -29.70 -19.51 -4.06
N GLU A 120 -29.45 -18.98 -5.26
CA GLU A 120 -28.28 -19.36 -6.08
C GLU A 120 -26.96 -19.17 -5.32
N LYS A 121 -26.74 -17.99 -4.72
CA LYS A 121 -25.53 -17.70 -3.96
C LYS A 121 -25.37 -18.58 -2.73
N ALA A 122 -26.46 -18.85 -2.01
CA ALA A 122 -26.45 -19.70 -0.83
C ALA A 122 -26.10 -21.16 -1.19
N VAL A 123 -26.75 -21.72 -2.22
CA VAL A 123 -26.48 -23.08 -2.67
C VAL A 123 -25.07 -23.20 -3.26
N TYR A 124 -24.58 -22.18 -3.94
CA TYR A 124 -23.19 -22.13 -4.40
C TYR A 124 -22.18 -22.19 -3.25
N ALA A 125 -22.42 -21.46 -2.15
CA ALA A 125 -21.56 -21.50 -0.97
C ALA A 125 -21.59 -22.87 -0.27
N GLU A 126 -22.78 -23.48 -0.16
CA GLU A 126 -22.94 -24.85 0.37
C GLU A 126 -22.26 -25.87 -0.54
N PHE A 127 -22.35 -25.70 -1.86
CA PHE A 127 -21.70 -26.55 -2.86
C PHE A 127 -20.18 -26.48 -2.77
N LYS A 128 -19.60 -25.29 -2.64
CA LYS A 128 -18.16 -25.11 -2.42
C LYS A 128 -17.70 -25.80 -1.14
N THR A 129 -18.44 -25.66 -0.06
CA THR A 129 -18.16 -26.33 1.22
C THR A 129 -18.24 -27.84 1.09
N ALA A 130 -19.28 -28.35 0.40
CA ALA A 130 -19.49 -29.78 0.21
C ALA A 130 -18.41 -30.43 -0.68
N LEU A 131 -17.84 -29.70 -1.64
CA LEU A 131 -16.71 -30.17 -2.45
C LEU A 131 -15.42 -30.34 -1.66
N GLN A 132 -15.25 -29.58 -0.58
CA GLN A 132 -14.08 -29.64 0.30
C GLN A 132 -14.22 -30.69 1.41
N ASP A 133 -15.44 -31.19 1.64
CA ASP A 133 -15.73 -32.20 2.65
C ASP A 133 -15.18 -33.57 2.25
N GLU A 134 -14.43 -34.19 3.16
CA GLU A 134 -13.88 -35.53 2.94
C GLU A 134 -14.95 -36.59 2.68
N ALA A 135 -16.15 -36.43 3.24
CA ALA A 135 -17.28 -37.33 3.03
C ALA A 135 -17.84 -37.32 1.60
N ASN A 136 -17.46 -36.33 0.79
CA ASN A 136 -17.87 -36.20 -0.61
C ASN A 136 -16.72 -36.45 -1.59
N LYS A 137 -15.51 -36.77 -1.11
CA LYS A 137 -14.40 -37.18 -1.99
C LYS A 137 -14.83 -38.39 -2.83
N GLY A 138 -14.76 -38.23 -4.15
CA GLY A 138 -15.14 -39.25 -5.13
C GLY A 138 -16.61 -39.24 -5.56
N LYS A 139 -17.47 -38.41 -4.95
CA LYS A 139 -18.83 -38.16 -5.48
C LYS A 139 -18.76 -37.19 -6.65
N GLY A 140 -19.66 -37.34 -7.62
CA GLY A 140 -19.76 -36.40 -8.73
C GLY A 140 -20.40 -35.08 -8.31
N ASP A 141 -19.98 -33.98 -8.93
CA ASP A 141 -20.52 -32.63 -8.67
C ASP A 141 -22.07 -32.59 -8.78
N LYS A 142 -22.64 -33.36 -9.71
CA LYS A 142 -24.09 -33.44 -9.89
C LYS A 142 -24.79 -34.13 -8.72
N ASP A 143 -24.17 -35.16 -8.14
CA ASP A 143 -24.71 -35.87 -6.99
C ASP A 143 -24.67 -34.98 -5.74
N ILE A 144 -23.59 -34.20 -5.59
CA ILE A 144 -23.44 -33.21 -4.52
C ILE A 144 -24.50 -32.11 -4.66
N LEU A 145 -24.67 -31.53 -5.84
CA LEU A 145 -25.71 -30.52 -6.08
C LEU A 145 -27.11 -31.10 -5.84
N THR A 146 -27.36 -32.32 -6.29
CA THR A 146 -28.65 -32.99 -6.08
C THR A 146 -28.91 -33.17 -4.60
N ALA A 147 -27.95 -33.68 -3.82
CA ALA A 147 -28.11 -33.83 -2.38
C ALA A 147 -28.38 -32.50 -1.65
N LEU A 148 -27.79 -31.40 -2.12
CA LEU A 148 -27.98 -30.06 -1.53
C LEU A 148 -29.34 -29.43 -1.86
N THR A 149 -29.92 -29.78 -3.01
CA THR A 149 -31.15 -29.17 -3.55
C THR A 149 -32.37 -30.08 -3.49
N GLN A 150 -32.16 -31.38 -3.26
CA GLN A 150 -33.21 -32.38 -3.16
C GLN A 150 -34.21 -32.00 -2.07
N ASP A 151 -35.50 -32.16 -2.39
CA ASP A 151 -36.64 -31.84 -1.52
C ASP A 151 -36.76 -30.36 -1.12
N LYS A 152 -36.01 -29.45 -1.78
CA LYS A 152 -36.07 -28.00 -1.56
C LYS A 152 -36.63 -27.28 -2.78
N GLU A 153 -37.54 -26.31 -2.58
CA GLU A 153 -38.13 -25.50 -3.67
C GLU A 153 -37.17 -24.37 -4.14
N TYR A 154 -35.92 -24.72 -4.45
CA TYR A 154 -34.88 -23.76 -4.80
C TYR A 154 -34.87 -23.35 -6.28
N PHE A 155 -35.43 -24.18 -7.15
CA PHE A 155 -35.57 -23.87 -8.57
C PHE A 155 -36.92 -23.21 -8.86
N ALA A 156 -36.93 -22.33 -9.85
CA ALA A 156 -38.14 -21.71 -10.36
C ALA A 156 -39.08 -22.79 -10.92
N LYS A 157 -40.35 -22.72 -10.55
CA LYS A 157 -41.39 -23.57 -11.15
C LYS A 157 -41.59 -23.10 -12.59
N ASP A 158 -41.53 -24.03 -13.53
CA ASP A 158 -41.76 -23.73 -14.95
C ASP A 158 -43.18 -23.16 -15.13
N PRO A 159 -43.35 -21.94 -15.68
CA PRO A 159 -44.68 -21.39 -15.95
C PRO A 159 -45.50 -22.24 -16.94
N ALA A 160 -44.87 -23.11 -17.74
CA ALA A 160 -45.56 -24.04 -18.63
C ALA A 160 -46.07 -25.31 -17.90
N ARG A 161 -45.62 -25.57 -16.67
CA ARG A 161 -46.02 -26.73 -15.87
C ARG A 161 -47.04 -26.32 -14.81
N VAL A 162 -48.11 -25.66 -15.25
CA VAL A 162 -49.38 -25.68 -14.50
C VAL A 162 -49.73 -27.17 -14.35
N PRO A 163 -50.06 -27.67 -13.14
CA PRO A 163 -50.58 -29.02 -13.03
C PRO A 163 -51.74 -29.12 -14.01
N ALA A 164 -51.73 -30.12 -14.89
CA ALA A 164 -52.91 -30.45 -15.65
C ALA A 164 -53.99 -30.74 -14.60
N PHE A 165 -54.83 -29.75 -14.30
CA PHE A 165 -56.06 -29.99 -13.60
C PHE A 165 -56.77 -31.02 -14.46
N SER A 166 -56.82 -32.23 -13.91
CA SER A 166 -57.50 -33.37 -14.51
C SER A 166 -58.83 -32.87 -15.02
N ARG A 167 -59.03 -32.96 -16.35
CA ARG A 167 -60.25 -32.57 -17.03
C ARG A 167 -61.35 -33.55 -16.60
N GLY A 168 -61.84 -33.38 -15.38
CA GLY A 168 -63.03 -34.01 -14.87
C GLY A 168 -64.23 -33.24 -15.41
N THR A 169 -64.86 -33.82 -16.43
CA THR A 169 -66.25 -33.60 -16.85
C THR A 169 -66.73 -32.15 -17.10
N GLY A 170 -66.87 -31.82 -18.39
CA GLY A 170 -67.99 -31.02 -18.88
C GLY A 170 -67.70 -29.56 -19.19
N PHE A 171 -67.41 -29.24 -20.45
CA PHE A 171 -68.26 -28.39 -21.30
C PHE A 171 -67.65 -28.33 -22.71
N ALA A 172 -68.41 -28.82 -23.68
CA ALA A 172 -68.09 -28.65 -25.10
C ALA A 172 -68.48 -27.23 -25.52
N GLY A 173 -67.69 -26.64 -26.43
CA GLY A 173 -67.92 -25.29 -26.92
C GLY A 173 -69.32 -25.09 -27.50
N GLY A 174 -69.94 -24.00 -27.08
CA GLY A 174 -71.14 -23.42 -27.69
C GLY A 174 -71.09 -21.91 -27.44
N GLU A 175 -71.44 -21.12 -28.46
CA GLU A 175 -71.58 -19.67 -28.33
C GLU A 175 -72.38 -19.31 -27.08
N VAL A 176 -71.80 -18.44 -26.24
CA VAL A 176 -72.45 -18.00 -25.02
C VAL A 176 -73.50 -16.97 -25.41
N ASP A 177 -74.77 -17.30 -25.20
CA ASP A 177 -75.90 -16.40 -25.42
C ASP A 177 -75.75 -15.14 -24.53
N ASP A 178 -75.56 -13.97 -25.15
CA ASP A 178 -75.36 -12.69 -24.46
C ASP A 178 -76.53 -12.34 -23.53
N ALA A 179 -77.73 -12.85 -23.80
CA ALA A 179 -78.89 -12.70 -22.93
C ALA A 179 -78.73 -13.51 -21.62
N ALA A 180 -78.13 -14.70 -21.69
CA ALA A 180 -77.87 -15.53 -20.51
C ALA A 180 -76.77 -14.92 -19.63
N VAL A 181 -75.75 -14.32 -20.23
CA VAL A 181 -74.70 -13.60 -19.50
C VAL A 181 -75.26 -12.36 -18.79
N ARG A 182 -76.13 -11.59 -19.45
CA ARG A 182 -76.78 -10.41 -18.84
C ARG A 182 -77.70 -10.78 -17.69
N ALA A 183 -78.46 -11.86 -17.80
CA ALA A 183 -79.31 -12.35 -16.73
C ALA A 183 -78.50 -12.78 -15.50
N ALA A 184 -77.37 -13.46 -15.71
CA ALA A 184 -76.45 -13.83 -14.62
C ALA A 184 -75.80 -12.60 -13.94
N MET A 185 -75.64 -11.50 -14.69
CA MET A 185 -75.15 -10.22 -14.16
C MET A 185 -76.27 -9.29 -13.64
N GLY A 186 -77.53 -9.76 -13.61
CA GLY A 186 -78.67 -8.98 -13.11
C GLY A 186 -79.07 -7.78 -13.99
N LEU A 187 -78.66 -7.78 -15.26
CA LEU A 187 -78.95 -6.71 -16.22
C LEU A 187 -80.21 -7.05 -17.04
N SER A 188 -81.05 -6.04 -17.27
CA SER A 188 -82.26 -6.19 -18.08
C SER A 188 -81.95 -6.60 -19.53
N PRO A 189 -82.83 -7.37 -20.20
CA PRO A 189 -82.67 -7.70 -21.61
C PRO A 189 -82.62 -6.43 -22.46
N LYS A 190 -81.82 -6.43 -23.53
CA LYS A 190 -81.87 -5.36 -24.53
C LYS A 190 -83.25 -5.43 -25.21
N LYS A 191 -83.98 -4.32 -25.21
CA LYS A 191 -85.09 -4.13 -26.14
C LYS A 191 -84.47 -3.82 -27.50
N ASP A 192 -84.97 -4.46 -28.55
CA ASP A 192 -84.65 -4.12 -29.94
C ASP A 192 -84.96 -2.64 -30.25
#